data_AF-A0A3D4JD93-F1
#
_entry.id   AF-A0A3D4JD93-F1
#
_cell.length_a   1.000
_cell.length_b   1.000
_cell.length_c   1.000
_cell.angle_alpha   90.00
_cell.angle_beta   90.00
_cell.angle_gamma   90.00
#
_symmetry.space_group_name_H-M   'P 1'
#
loop_
_entity.id
_entity.type
_entity.pdbx_description
1 polymer ?
#
loop_
_entity_poly.entity_id
_entity_poly.type
_entity_poly.pdbx_seq_one_letter_code
_entity_poly.pdbx_strand_id
1 'polypeptide(L)'
;MLKPLKPSKPNNLFIWIAVGVLILAGIITLIISFSNANAEEDAIIAAQTNAAETVAAQQLTLQAASPTMTPTLETPTPSLTPTLFVTNTLPVLVSPTTSTGGTGGGSGAVGCDNSVFVSDVTIPDKTAMTPGQTFTKTWRLQNNGTCPWTTSYSVTFLSGSQMNGAATPLTVAVQPGQSGDVSVNLVAPSTAGTALGYWRLSNASGIQFGTSFYVEIVVGASGATATTGVATATTGAPASTATFTPEPTATTETPDD
;
A
#
# COMPACT_ATOMS: atom_id res chain seq x y z
N MET A 1 28.34 39.35 -80.34
CA MET A 1 29.05 39.13 -79.05
C MET A 1 28.07 39.38 -77.90
N LEU A 2 27.54 38.34 -77.26
CA LEU A 2 26.73 38.49 -76.04
C LEU A 2 27.60 38.19 -74.82
N LYS A 3 27.57 39.06 -73.80
CA LYS A 3 28.19 38.79 -72.50
C LYS A 3 27.33 37.79 -71.72
N PRO A 4 27.87 36.68 -71.18
CA PRO A 4 27.11 35.79 -70.33
C PRO A 4 26.79 36.48 -68.99
N LEU A 5 25.52 36.42 -68.58
CA LEU A 5 25.06 36.97 -67.31
C LEU A 5 25.55 36.08 -66.15
N LYS A 6 26.09 36.71 -65.10
CA LYS A 6 26.58 36.02 -63.90
C LYS A 6 25.40 35.59 -63.04
N PRO A 7 25.24 34.30 -62.69
CA PRO A 7 24.13 33.85 -61.86
C PRO A 7 24.26 34.41 -60.44
N SER A 8 23.17 35.03 -59.95
CA SER A 8 23.06 35.52 -58.58
C SER A 8 22.88 34.33 -57.62
N LYS A 9 23.66 34.28 -56.53
CA LYS A 9 23.43 33.29 -55.47
C LYS A 9 22.12 33.62 -54.74
N PRO A 10 21.24 32.64 -54.44
CA PRO A 10 20.10 32.88 -53.58
C PRO A 10 20.58 33.21 -52.16
N ASN A 11 19.98 34.24 -51.55
CA ASN A 11 20.37 34.71 -50.23
C ASN A 11 19.76 33.82 -49.12
N ASN A 12 20.51 32.82 -48.68
CA ASN A 12 20.16 31.93 -47.56
C ASN A 12 19.81 32.67 -46.26
N LEU A 13 20.17 33.97 -46.15
CA LEU A 13 19.81 34.86 -45.04
C LEU A 13 18.31 34.81 -44.71
N PHE A 14 17.41 34.81 -45.70
CA PHE A 14 15.97 34.73 -45.47
C PHE A 14 15.53 33.39 -44.85
N ILE A 15 16.20 32.29 -45.23
CA ILE A 15 15.94 30.95 -44.68
C ILE A 15 16.38 30.91 -43.21
N TRP A 16 17.56 31.45 -42.89
CA TRP A 16 18.05 31.51 -41.51
C TRP A 16 17.21 32.44 -40.62
N ILE A 17 16.70 33.56 -41.13
CA ILE A 17 15.75 34.41 -40.40
C ILE A 17 14.45 33.66 -40.12
N ALA A 18 13.86 32.97 -41.11
CA ALA A 18 12.63 32.20 -40.92
C ALA A 18 12.80 31.06 -39.89
N VAL A 19 13.92 30.33 -39.94
CA VAL A 19 14.25 29.29 -38.96
C VAL A 19 14.45 29.89 -37.57
N GLY A 20 15.15 31.03 -37.45
CA GLY A 20 15.34 31.73 -36.18
C GLY A 20 14.03 32.19 -35.54
N VAL A 21 13.09 32.72 -36.33
CA VAL A 21 11.76 33.15 -35.85
C VAL A 21 10.93 31.94 -35.37
N LEU A 22 10.97 30.80 -36.07
CA LEU A 22 10.26 29.59 -35.65
C LEU A 22 10.82 28.99 -34.35
N ILE A 23 12.15 28.97 -34.19
CA ILE A 23 12.79 28.50 -32.94
C ILE A 23 12.44 29.44 -31.78
N LEU A 24 12.49 30.76 -31.99
CA LEU A 24 12.13 31.75 -30.97
C LEU A 24 10.66 31.63 -30.54
N ALA A 25 9.74 31.46 -31.50
CA ALA A 25 8.32 31.25 -31.22
C ALA A 25 8.09 29.96 -30.41
N GLY A 26 8.75 28.86 -30.77
CA GLY A 26 8.66 27.59 -30.03
C GLY A 26 9.16 27.69 -28.58
N ILE A 27 10.26 28.42 -28.36
CA ILE A 27 10.80 28.68 -27.01
C ILE A 27 9.83 29.55 -26.19
N ILE A 28 9.25 30.59 -26.80
CA ILE A 28 8.26 31.46 -26.13
C ILE A 28 7.02 30.65 -25.72
N THR A 29 6.49 29.79 -26.60
CA THR A 29 5.35 28.93 -26.25
C THR A 29 5.67 27.92 -25.14
N LEU A 30 6.90 27.39 -25.10
CA LEU A 30 7.33 26.47 -24.05
C LEU A 30 7.41 27.16 -22.68
N ILE A 31 7.95 28.39 -22.64
CA ILE A 31 8.06 29.20 -21.42
C ILE A 31 6.67 29.57 -20.87
N ILE A 32 5.73 29.95 -21.74
CA ILE A 32 4.33 30.25 -21.33
C ILE A 32 3.66 28.99 -20.76
N SER A 33 3.82 27.82 -21.39
CA SER A 33 3.26 26.56 -20.88
C SER A 33 3.83 26.17 -19.50
N PHE A 34 5.13 26.34 -19.28
CA PHE A 34 5.75 26.13 -17.96
C PHE A 34 5.29 27.16 -16.91
N SER A 35 4.99 28.40 -17.30
CA SER A 35 4.47 29.42 -16.39
C SER A 35 3.05 29.09 -15.92
N ASN A 36 2.21 28.57 -16.80
CA ASN A 36 0.84 28.16 -16.48
C ASN A 36 0.77 26.88 -15.63
N ALA A 37 1.75 25.98 -15.74
CA ALA A 37 1.81 24.76 -14.92
C ALA A 37 2.05 25.04 -13.42
N ASN A 38 2.66 26.17 -13.08
CA ASN A 38 2.99 26.54 -11.71
C ASN A 38 1.86 27.31 -11.00
N ALA A 39 0.82 27.74 -11.73
CA ALA A 39 -0.25 28.60 -11.21
C ALA A 39 -1.34 27.84 -10.41
N GLU A 40 -1.31 26.50 -10.40
CA GLU A 40 -2.28 25.68 -9.65
C GLU A 40 -1.75 25.20 -8.28
N GLU A 41 -0.47 25.43 -7.96
CA GLU A 41 0.15 24.96 -6.70
C GLU A 41 0.10 26.01 -5.56
N ASP A 42 0.17 27.31 -5.90
CA ASP A 42 0.10 28.41 -4.92
C ASP A 42 -1.26 28.53 -4.19
N ALA A 43 -2.34 27.96 -4.77
CA ALA A 43 -3.66 27.94 -4.14
C ALA A 43 -3.73 27.00 -2.92
N ILE A 44 -2.79 26.06 -2.77
CA ILE A 44 -2.84 25.02 -1.73
C ILE A 44 -2.13 25.48 -0.44
N ILE A 45 -1.14 26.37 -0.53
CA ILE A 45 -0.30 26.79 0.60
C ILE A 45 -0.99 27.84 1.50
N ALA A 46 -1.97 28.60 0.97
CA ALA A 46 -2.71 29.60 1.75
C ALA A 46 -3.72 29.01 2.76
N ALA A 47 -4.07 27.72 2.66
CA ALA A 47 -5.15 27.11 3.44
C ALA A 47 -4.72 26.45 4.77
N GLN A 48 -3.42 26.19 4.98
CA GLN A 48 -2.94 25.41 6.14
C GLN A 48 -2.49 26.24 7.35
N THR A 49 -2.31 27.56 7.22
CA THR A 49 -1.73 28.40 8.28
C THR A 49 -2.64 28.61 9.51
N ASN A 50 -3.95 28.37 9.40
CA ASN A 50 -4.92 28.65 10.47
C ASN A 50 -5.18 27.47 11.43
N ALA A 51 -4.51 26.32 11.26
CA ALA A 51 -4.79 25.11 12.04
C ALA A 51 -3.93 24.93 13.31
N ALA A 52 -2.82 25.66 13.44
CA ALA A 52 -1.80 25.39 14.46
C ALA A 52 -2.18 25.81 15.89
N GLU A 53 -2.99 26.87 16.06
CA GLU A 53 -3.26 27.43 17.40
C GLU A 53 -4.37 26.69 18.19
N THR A 54 -5.26 25.97 17.52
CA THR A 54 -6.43 25.32 18.17
C THR A 54 -6.04 24.10 19.03
N VAL A 55 -4.88 23.48 18.77
CA VAL A 55 -4.47 22.23 19.44
C VAL A 55 -4.10 22.46 20.92
N ALA A 56 -3.51 23.62 21.25
CA ALA A 56 -3.10 23.94 22.62
C ALA A 56 -4.30 24.12 23.58
N ALA A 57 -5.45 24.59 23.09
CA ALA A 57 -6.63 24.84 23.91
C ALA A 57 -7.34 23.53 24.36
N GLN A 58 -7.28 22.46 23.56
CA GLN A 58 -8.01 21.22 23.86
C GLN A 58 -7.30 20.33 24.88
N GLN A 59 -5.97 20.41 25.02
CA GLN A 59 -5.26 19.58 26.00
C GLN A 59 -5.47 20.03 27.45
N LEU A 60 -5.79 21.31 27.70
CA LEU A 60 -5.92 21.83 29.06
C LEU A 60 -7.19 21.37 29.79
N THR A 61 -8.24 20.95 29.07
CA THR A 61 -9.52 20.53 29.68
C THR A 61 -9.55 19.08 30.17
N LEU A 62 -8.62 18.22 29.71
CA LEU A 62 -8.56 16.80 30.08
C LEU A 62 -7.95 16.55 31.48
N GLN A 63 -7.24 17.53 32.06
CA GLN A 63 -6.56 17.37 33.34
C GLN A 63 -7.49 17.50 34.57
N ALA A 64 -8.72 17.99 34.39
CA ALA A 64 -9.65 18.30 35.50
C ALA A 64 -10.53 17.12 35.95
N ALA A 65 -10.62 16.03 35.18
CA ALA A 65 -11.48 14.89 35.45
C ALA A 65 -10.79 13.81 36.30
N SER A 66 -10.41 14.15 37.54
CA SER A 66 -9.90 13.16 38.50
C SER A 66 -11.06 12.41 39.16
N PRO A 67 -11.22 11.08 38.96
CA PRO A 67 -12.34 10.34 39.52
C PRO A 67 -12.17 10.15 41.03
N THR A 68 -13.04 10.79 41.82
CA THR A 68 -13.18 10.49 43.25
C THR A 68 -13.77 9.08 43.42
N MET A 69 -12.90 8.11 43.76
CA MET A 69 -13.32 6.76 44.12
C MET A 69 -14.02 6.77 45.47
N THR A 70 -15.35 6.88 45.46
CA THR A 70 -16.19 6.63 46.65
C THR A 70 -16.34 5.11 46.82
N PRO A 71 -15.86 4.50 47.92
CA PRO A 71 -16.01 3.07 48.14
C PRO A 71 -17.45 2.75 48.59
N THR A 72 -18.27 2.24 47.67
CA THR A 72 -19.60 1.70 47.99
C THR A 72 -19.44 0.28 48.57
N LEU A 73 -19.95 0.07 49.79
CA LEU A 73 -19.96 -1.23 50.44
C LEU A 73 -21.05 -2.13 49.83
N GLU A 74 -20.68 -3.04 48.93
CA GLU A 74 -21.64 -3.97 48.35
C GLU A 74 -22.07 -5.07 49.33
N THR A 75 -23.38 -5.21 49.50
CA THR A 75 -24.01 -6.28 50.30
C THR A 75 -24.38 -7.44 49.39
N PRO A 76 -23.83 -8.66 49.58
CA PRO A 76 -24.17 -9.80 48.74
C PRO A 76 -25.59 -10.30 49.04
N THR A 77 -26.50 -10.20 48.07
CA THR A 77 -27.81 -10.87 48.12
C THR A 77 -27.82 -12.03 47.14
N PRO A 78 -27.77 -13.30 47.59
CA PRO A 78 -27.93 -14.44 46.70
C PRO A 78 -29.42 -14.63 46.36
N SER A 79 -29.75 -14.64 45.07
CA SER A 79 -31.08 -15.06 44.59
C SER A 79 -30.94 -16.19 43.57
N LEU A 80 -31.22 -17.42 44.02
CA LEU A 80 -31.22 -18.61 43.18
C LEU A 80 -32.59 -18.77 42.51
N THR A 81 -32.64 -18.81 41.18
CA THR A 81 -33.77 -19.45 40.45
C THR A 81 -33.30 -19.95 39.09
N PRO A 82 -33.09 -21.27 38.91
CA PRO A 82 -32.89 -21.86 37.59
C PRO A 82 -34.25 -22.07 36.91
N THR A 83 -34.57 -21.25 35.91
CA THR A 83 -35.77 -21.44 35.09
C THR A 83 -35.45 -22.35 33.91
N LEU A 84 -36.00 -23.57 33.95
CA LEU A 84 -35.90 -24.55 32.86
C LEU A 84 -36.72 -24.07 31.66
N PHE A 85 -36.06 -23.88 30.50
CA PHE A 85 -36.75 -23.62 29.24
C PHE A 85 -36.90 -24.93 28.44
N VAL A 86 -38.15 -25.32 28.20
CA VAL A 86 -38.53 -26.56 27.53
C VAL A 86 -38.45 -26.42 26.01
N THR A 87 -37.94 -27.47 25.37
CA THR A 87 -37.89 -27.71 23.93
C THR A 87 -39.18 -27.36 23.19
N ASN A 88 -39.08 -26.69 22.05
CA ASN A 88 -40.07 -26.84 20.97
C ASN A 88 -39.39 -26.87 19.59
N THR A 89 -39.21 -28.07 19.05
CA THR A 89 -38.65 -28.33 17.72
C THR A 89 -39.76 -28.39 16.68
N LEU A 90 -39.71 -27.53 15.66
CA LEU A 90 -40.52 -27.64 14.44
C LEU A 90 -39.58 -27.77 13.23
N PRO A 91 -39.64 -28.88 12.45
CA PRO A 91 -38.93 -28.96 11.18
C PRO A 91 -39.73 -28.21 10.10
N VAL A 92 -39.19 -27.10 9.60
CA VAL A 92 -39.76 -26.40 8.43
C VAL A 92 -39.28 -27.08 7.16
N LEU A 93 -40.18 -27.81 6.50
CA LEU A 93 -39.95 -28.42 5.20
C LEU A 93 -40.19 -27.39 4.09
N VAL A 94 -39.12 -26.78 3.57
CA VAL A 94 -39.18 -25.94 2.35
C VAL A 94 -39.01 -26.79 1.10
N SER A 95 -40.07 -26.87 0.28
CA SER A 95 -40.01 -27.52 -1.03
C SER A 95 -39.25 -26.67 -2.05
N PRO A 96 -38.33 -27.23 -2.85
CA PRO A 96 -37.68 -26.49 -3.93
C PRO A 96 -38.66 -26.26 -5.08
N THR A 97 -39.02 -25.01 -5.37
CA THR A 97 -39.84 -24.66 -6.54
C THR A 97 -38.96 -24.62 -7.79
N THR A 98 -39.04 -25.66 -8.63
CA THR A 98 -38.54 -25.61 -10.00
C THR A 98 -39.41 -24.65 -10.82
N SER A 99 -38.83 -23.58 -11.34
CA SER A 99 -39.51 -22.67 -12.28
C SER A 99 -38.80 -22.64 -13.63
N THR A 100 -39.59 -23.01 -14.64
CA THR A 100 -39.35 -23.10 -16.08
C THR A 100 -38.51 -21.96 -16.69
N GLY A 101 -37.67 -22.32 -17.65
CA GLY A 101 -36.79 -21.36 -18.34
C GLY A 101 -37.52 -20.36 -19.26
N GLY A 102 -36.95 -19.16 -19.37
CA GLY A 102 -37.33 -18.14 -20.33
C GLY A 102 -36.16 -17.77 -21.23
N THR A 103 -36.34 -17.90 -22.55
CA THR A 103 -35.34 -17.56 -23.56
C THR A 103 -35.51 -16.08 -23.96
N GLY A 104 -34.59 -15.21 -23.58
CA GLY A 104 -34.61 -13.79 -23.96
C GLY A 104 -33.41 -13.04 -23.39
N GLY A 105 -32.66 -12.34 -24.23
CA GLY A 105 -31.37 -11.75 -23.84
C GLY A 105 -31.46 -10.37 -23.21
N GLY A 106 -30.44 -10.02 -22.41
CA GLY A 106 -29.99 -8.63 -22.29
C GLY A 106 -30.64 -7.74 -21.23
N SER A 107 -31.01 -8.24 -20.05
CA SER A 107 -31.10 -7.41 -18.83
C SER A 107 -31.12 -8.23 -17.55
N GLY A 108 -30.34 -7.82 -16.54
CA GLY A 108 -30.56 -8.12 -15.11
C GLY A 108 -30.49 -9.56 -14.59
N ALA A 109 -30.44 -10.59 -15.44
CA ALA A 109 -30.38 -11.98 -14.98
C ALA A 109 -28.99 -12.32 -14.41
N VAL A 110 -28.89 -12.31 -13.08
CA VAL A 110 -27.65 -12.70 -12.39
C VAL A 110 -27.46 -14.22 -12.49
N GLY A 111 -26.28 -14.64 -12.97
CA GLY A 111 -25.92 -16.05 -13.09
C GLY A 111 -25.76 -16.76 -11.75
N CYS A 112 -25.75 -18.10 -11.80
CA CYS A 112 -25.46 -19.00 -10.68
C CYS A 112 -24.26 -18.53 -9.86
N ASP A 113 -23.11 -18.43 -10.51
CA ASP A 113 -21.89 -17.87 -9.94
C ASP A 113 -21.77 -16.39 -10.30
N ASN A 114 -21.98 -15.49 -9.34
CA ASN A 114 -21.70 -14.07 -9.49
C ASN A 114 -21.19 -13.46 -8.18
N SER A 115 -20.31 -12.48 -8.27
CA SER A 115 -19.77 -11.74 -7.12
C SER A 115 -19.74 -10.24 -7.38
N VAL A 116 -19.83 -9.45 -6.31
CA VAL A 116 -19.50 -8.03 -6.29
C VAL A 116 -18.50 -7.72 -5.19
N PHE A 117 -17.58 -6.79 -5.46
CA PHE A 117 -16.67 -6.24 -4.46
C PHE A 117 -17.43 -5.38 -3.43
N VAL A 118 -17.06 -5.50 -2.15
CA VAL A 118 -17.63 -4.73 -1.04
C VAL A 118 -16.60 -3.76 -0.45
N SER A 119 -15.44 -4.27 -0.03
CA SER A 119 -14.37 -3.46 0.55
C SER A 119 -13.05 -4.22 0.59
N ASP A 120 -11.94 -3.49 0.67
CA ASP A 120 -10.70 -4.03 1.23
C ASP A 120 -10.88 -4.27 2.72
N VAL A 121 -10.29 -5.34 3.23
CA VAL A 121 -10.32 -5.71 4.66
C VAL A 121 -8.93 -5.55 5.26
N THR A 122 -7.90 -5.90 4.49
CA THR A 122 -6.50 -5.58 4.78
C THR A 122 -5.88 -4.88 3.59
N ILE A 123 -4.81 -4.12 3.85
CA ILE A 123 -4.01 -3.41 2.84
C ILE A 123 -4.88 -2.55 1.90
N PRO A 124 -5.37 -1.39 2.36
CA PRO A 124 -6.07 -0.44 1.50
C PRO A 124 -5.23 -0.05 0.28
N ASP A 125 -5.89 0.46 -0.76
CA ASP A 125 -5.20 0.89 -1.97
C ASP A 125 -4.09 1.91 -1.70
N LYS A 126 -2.99 1.76 -2.44
CA LYS A 126 -1.76 2.57 -2.34
C LYS A 126 -1.06 2.46 -1.00
N THR A 127 -1.31 1.40 -0.23
CA THR A 127 -0.49 1.08 0.97
C THR A 127 0.99 1.03 0.59
N ALA A 128 1.81 1.76 1.35
CA ALA A 128 3.26 1.75 1.20
C ALA A 128 3.85 0.42 1.68
N MET A 129 4.73 -0.18 0.88
CA MET A 129 5.40 -1.45 1.16
C MET A 129 6.91 -1.33 0.97
N THR A 130 7.69 -2.12 1.71
CA THR A 130 9.12 -2.29 1.43
C THR A 130 9.34 -3.33 0.31
N PRO A 131 10.41 -3.22 -0.49
CA PRO A 131 10.73 -4.21 -1.51
C PRO A 131 10.82 -5.64 -0.94
N GLY A 132 10.13 -6.59 -1.58
CA GLY A 132 10.11 -7.98 -1.12
C GLY A 132 9.28 -8.27 0.14
N GLN A 133 8.54 -7.28 0.68
CA GLN A 133 7.69 -7.48 1.85
C GLN A 133 6.59 -8.52 1.58
N THR A 134 6.46 -9.51 2.46
CA THR A 134 5.33 -10.44 2.47
C THR A 134 4.11 -9.81 3.15
N PHE A 135 2.92 -10.03 2.60
CA PHE A 135 1.67 -9.55 3.19
C PHE A 135 0.48 -10.41 2.78
N THR A 136 -0.59 -10.39 3.58
CA THR A 136 -1.88 -11.01 3.24
C THR A 136 -2.87 -9.93 2.86
N LYS A 137 -3.32 -9.94 1.60
CA LYS A 137 -4.40 -9.09 1.11
C LYS A 137 -5.71 -9.84 1.29
N THR A 138 -6.67 -9.19 1.93
CA THR A 138 -8.02 -9.72 2.17
C THR A 138 -9.04 -8.74 1.61
N TRP A 139 -9.96 -9.27 0.80
CA TRP A 139 -11.09 -8.53 0.24
C TRP A 139 -12.40 -9.09 0.80
N ARG A 140 -13.39 -8.22 0.99
CA ARG A 140 -14.77 -8.62 1.23
C ARG A 140 -15.52 -8.61 -0.08
N LEU A 141 -16.12 -9.75 -0.41
CA LEU A 141 -16.96 -9.92 -1.59
C LEU A 141 -18.37 -10.34 -1.15
N GLN A 142 -19.39 -9.90 -1.87
CA GLN A 142 -20.76 -10.39 -1.70
C GLN A 142 -21.10 -11.38 -2.81
N ASN A 143 -21.70 -12.50 -2.42
CA ASN A 143 -22.34 -13.42 -3.34
C ASN A 143 -23.70 -12.86 -3.74
N ASN A 144 -23.76 -12.20 -4.89
CA ASN A 144 -25.02 -11.78 -5.50
C ASN A 144 -25.53 -12.81 -6.54
N GLY A 145 -24.86 -13.94 -6.69
CA GLY A 145 -25.31 -15.10 -7.46
C GLY A 145 -26.47 -15.85 -6.82
N THR A 146 -26.91 -16.93 -7.47
CA THR A 146 -27.94 -17.84 -6.91
C THR A 146 -27.37 -19.14 -6.36
N CYS A 147 -26.07 -19.40 -6.56
CA CYS A 147 -25.38 -20.61 -6.10
C CYS A 147 -24.45 -20.31 -4.92
N PRO A 148 -24.35 -21.21 -3.91
CA PRO A 148 -23.41 -21.04 -2.82
C PRO A 148 -21.98 -21.28 -3.28
N TRP A 149 -21.07 -20.36 -2.95
CA TRP A 149 -19.65 -20.60 -3.11
C TRP A 149 -19.21 -21.58 -2.02
N THR A 150 -18.55 -22.66 -2.39
CA THR A 150 -18.01 -23.66 -1.46
C THR A 150 -16.49 -23.51 -1.33
N THR A 151 -15.87 -24.26 -0.42
CA THR A 151 -14.40 -24.26 -0.25
C THR A 151 -13.63 -24.88 -1.42
N SER A 152 -14.31 -25.44 -2.43
CA SER A 152 -13.70 -25.85 -3.71
C SER A 152 -13.63 -24.72 -4.74
N TYR A 153 -14.16 -23.53 -4.43
CA TYR A 153 -13.98 -22.30 -5.21
C TYR A 153 -12.65 -21.66 -4.81
N SER A 154 -12.09 -20.81 -5.66
CA SER A 154 -10.81 -20.14 -5.39
C SER A 154 -10.76 -18.70 -5.87
N VAL A 155 -9.90 -17.90 -5.24
CA VAL A 155 -9.42 -16.63 -5.78
C VAL A 155 -8.29 -16.93 -6.75
N THR A 156 -8.41 -16.45 -7.99
CA THR A 156 -7.47 -16.67 -9.10
C THR A 156 -6.96 -15.35 -9.66
N PHE A 157 -5.69 -15.32 -10.05
CA PHE A 157 -5.08 -14.16 -10.70
C PHE A 157 -5.68 -13.92 -12.09
N LEU A 158 -5.95 -12.65 -12.41
CA LEU A 158 -6.53 -12.23 -13.68
C LEU A 158 -5.51 -11.52 -14.58
N SER A 159 -4.87 -10.47 -14.08
CA SER A 159 -3.93 -9.64 -14.85
C SER A 159 -3.12 -8.65 -13.99
N GLY A 160 -2.10 -8.03 -14.57
CA GLY A 160 -1.26 -7.03 -13.88
C GLY A 160 -0.06 -7.65 -13.16
N SER A 161 0.27 -7.15 -11.96
CA SER A 161 1.33 -7.68 -11.11
C SER A 161 0.78 -8.77 -10.19
N GLN A 162 1.20 -10.02 -10.42
CA GLN A 162 0.75 -11.18 -9.62
C GLN A 162 1.35 -11.20 -8.20
N MET A 163 2.45 -10.49 -7.95
CA MET A 163 3.07 -10.37 -6.62
C MET A 163 3.30 -11.73 -5.92
N ASN A 164 3.79 -12.72 -6.68
CA ASN A 164 3.96 -14.13 -6.28
C ASN A 164 2.70 -14.83 -5.73
N GLY A 165 1.52 -14.23 -5.84
CA GLY A 165 0.27 -14.82 -5.36
C GLY A 165 -0.14 -16.05 -6.16
N ALA A 166 -0.59 -17.08 -5.46
CA ALA A 166 -1.12 -18.31 -6.04
C ALA A 166 -2.65 -18.33 -6.03
N ALA A 167 -3.25 -19.19 -6.85
CA ALA A 167 -4.67 -19.51 -6.73
C ALA A 167 -4.95 -20.06 -5.32
N THR A 168 -5.85 -19.41 -4.58
CA THR A 168 -6.08 -19.69 -3.16
C THR A 168 -7.54 -20.11 -2.94
N PRO A 169 -7.81 -21.32 -2.40
CA PRO A 169 -9.18 -21.77 -2.11
C PRO A 169 -9.91 -20.87 -1.10
N LEU A 170 -11.24 -20.83 -1.18
CA LEU A 170 -12.07 -20.19 -0.17
C LEU A 170 -11.98 -20.98 1.15
N THR A 171 -11.77 -20.28 2.26
CA THR A 171 -11.68 -20.87 3.61
C THR A 171 -13.05 -21.17 4.23
N VAL A 172 -14.09 -20.44 3.81
CA VAL A 172 -15.47 -20.55 4.30
C VAL A 172 -16.43 -20.47 3.12
N ALA A 173 -17.53 -21.22 3.17
CA ALA A 173 -18.58 -21.15 2.16
C ALA A 173 -19.42 -19.87 2.28
N VAL A 174 -19.82 -19.28 1.16
CA VAL A 174 -20.59 -18.02 1.11
C VAL A 174 -21.92 -18.24 0.40
N GLN A 175 -23.00 -18.15 1.15
CA GLN A 175 -24.37 -18.33 0.65
C GLN A 175 -24.82 -17.15 -0.24
N PRO A 176 -25.76 -17.35 -1.17
CA PRO A 176 -26.41 -16.28 -1.91
C PRO A 176 -26.92 -15.16 -0.98
N GLY A 177 -26.69 -13.90 -1.38
CA GLY A 177 -26.98 -12.70 -0.60
C GLY A 177 -25.95 -12.34 0.48
N GLN A 178 -25.11 -13.28 0.93
CA GLN A 178 -24.14 -13.04 2.01
C GLN A 178 -22.80 -12.51 1.49
N SER A 179 -22.06 -11.85 2.38
CA SER A 179 -20.66 -11.48 2.17
C SER A 179 -19.70 -12.44 2.84
N GLY A 180 -18.52 -12.62 2.26
CA GLY A 180 -17.41 -13.38 2.82
C GLY A 180 -16.07 -12.73 2.51
N ASP A 181 -15.09 -12.98 3.38
CA ASP A 181 -13.75 -12.45 3.27
C ASP A 181 -12.85 -13.49 2.59
N VAL A 182 -12.15 -13.09 1.53
CA VAL A 182 -11.24 -13.94 0.76
C VAL A 182 -9.83 -13.36 0.80
N SER A 183 -8.84 -14.23 1.01
CA SER A 183 -7.45 -13.81 1.28
C SER A 183 -6.47 -14.45 0.31
N VAL A 184 -5.44 -13.71 -0.08
CA VAL A 184 -4.27 -14.22 -0.83
C VAL A 184 -2.99 -13.71 -0.18
N ASN A 185 -2.01 -14.59 -0.04
CA ASN A 185 -0.66 -14.23 0.42
C ASN A 185 0.17 -13.74 -0.77
N LEU A 186 0.78 -12.58 -0.62
CA LEU A 186 1.48 -11.85 -1.67
C LEU A 186 2.87 -11.39 -1.20
N VAL A 187 3.71 -11.03 -2.17
CA VAL A 187 5.06 -10.49 -1.98
C VAL A 187 5.21 -9.23 -2.82
N ALA A 188 5.48 -8.11 -2.17
CA ALA A 188 5.73 -6.84 -2.85
C ALA A 188 6.93 -6.97 -3.81
N PRO A 189 6.87 -6.41 -5.03
CA PRO A 189 8.00 -6.45 -5.97
C PRO A 189 9.30 -5.93 -5.35
N SER A 190 10.44 -6.40 -5.86
CA SER A 190 11.77 -5.90 -5.46
C SER A 190 12.11 -4.53 -6.06
N THR A 191 11.35 -4.09 -7.07
CA THR A 191 11.52 -2.80 -7.76
C THR A 191 10.52 -1.79 -7.20
N ALA A 192 10.99 -0.55 -7.00
CA ALA A 192 10.17 0.56 -6.54
C ALA A 192 9.11 0.98 -7.57
N GLY A 193 8.00 1.54 -7.08
CA GLY A 193 6.88 2.02 -7.90
C GLY A 193 5.54 1.38 -7.51
N THR A 194 4.48 1.73 -8.24
CA THR A 194 3.14 1.18 -8.00
C THR A 194 3.01 -0.22 -8.59
N ALA A 195 2.54 -1.18 -7.79
CA ALA A 195 2.19 -2.51 -8.24
C ALA A 195 0.68 -2.72 -8.12
N LEU A 196 0.03 -3.02 -9.24
CA LEU A 196 -1.41 -3.25 -9.34
C LEU A 196 -1.68 -4.65 -9.88
N GLY A 197 -2.36 -5.48 -9.10
CA GLY A 197 -2.72 -6.86 -9.46
C GLY A 197 -4.23 -7.09 -9.42
N TYR A 198 -4.81 -7.59 -10.50
CA TYR A 198 -6.23 -7.91 -10.62
C TYR A 198 -6.48 -9.40 -10.36
N TRP A 199 -7.59 -9.66 -9.68
CA TRP A 199 -8.02 -10.96 -9.18
C TRP A 199 -9.49 -11.18 -9.47
N ARG A 200 -9.90 -12.45 -9.52
CA ARG A 200 -11.28 -12.88 -9.80
C ARG A 200 -11.57 -14.20 -9.10
N LEU A 201 -12.85 -14.49 -8.84
CA LEU A 201 -13.24 -15.81 -8.34
C LEU A 201 -13.30 -16.82 -9.49
N SER A 202 -12.93 -18.05 -9.19
CA SER A 202 -13.12 -19.24 -10.03
C SER A 202 -13.93 -20.29 -9.28
N ASN A 203 -14.87 -20.92 -9.97
CA ASN A 203 -15.68 -22.01 -9.40
C ASN A 203 -14.91 -23.34 -9.37
N ALA A 204 -15.56 -24.40 -8.87
CA ALA A 204 -14.96 -25.73 -8.73
C ALA A 204 -14.47 -26.37 -10.06
N SER A 205 -14.95 -25.87 -11.21
CA SER A 205 -14.52 -26.28 -12.55
C SER A 205 -13.41 -25.40 -13.13
N GLY A 206 -12.87 -24.44 -12.35
CA GLY A 206 -11.87 -23.48 -12.80
C GLY A 206 -12.40 -22.35 -13.68
N ILE A 207 -13.74 -22.18 -13.77
CA ILE A 207 -14.35 -21.13 -14.59
C ILE A 207 -14.43 -19.84 -13.78
N GLN A 208 -13.84 -18.77 -14.31
CA GLN A 208 -13.82 -17.44 -13.69
C GLN A 208 -15.17 -16.72 -13.82
N PHE A 209 -15.61 -16.06 -12.75
CA PHE A 209 -16.91 -15.38 -12.67
C PHE A 209 -16.87 -14.09 -11.84
N GLY A 210 -17.99 -13.35 -11.81
CA GLY A 210 -18.16 -12.17 -10.95
C GLY A 210 -17.36 -10.94 -11.36
N THR A 211 -17.40 -9.88 -10.54
CA THR A 211 -16.55 -8.69 -10.75
C THR A 211 -15.08 -8.99 -10.46
N SER A 212 -14.17 -8.42 -11.26
CA SER A 212 -12.76 -8.35 -10.89
C SER A 212 -12.55 -7.38 -9.72
N PHE A 213 -11.64 -7.73 -8.82
CA PHE A 213 -11.17 -6.91 -7.70
C PHE A 213 -9.64 -6.83 -7.77
N TYR A 214 -9.00 -5.92 -7.04
CA TYR A 214 -7.56 -5.67 -7.21
C TYR A 214 -6.83 -5.33 -5.92
N VAL A 215 -5.50 -5.34 -6.00
CA VAL A 215 -4.60 -4.86 -4.96
C VAL A 215 -3.66 -3.84 -5.57
N GLU A 216 -3.70 -2.61 -5.07
CA GLU A 216 -2.75 -1.55 -5.40
C GLU A 216 -1.82 -1.29 -4.20
N ILE A 217 -0.50 -1.43 -4.39
CA ILE A 217 0.51 -1.04 -3.38
C ILE A 217 1.55 -0.10 -4.01
N VAL A 218 2.20 0.70 -3.18
CA VAL A 218 3.34 1.53 -3.59
C VAL A 218 4.61 1.00 -2.93
N VAL A 219 5.51 0.44 -3.73
CA VAL A 219 6.79 -0.06 -3.24
C VAL A 219 7.78 1.10 -3.16
N GLY A 220 8.30 1.37 -1.97
CA GLY A 220 9.35 2.38 -1.77
C GLY A 220 10.66 2.03 -2.48
N ALA A 221 11.53 3.02 -2.67
CA ALA A 221 12.91 2.75 -3.08
C ALA A 221 13.57 1.78 -2.10
N SER A 222 14.33 0.80 -2.62
CA SER A 222 15.15 -0.06 -1.77
C SER A 222 16.18 0.80 -1.05
N GLY A 223 15.95 1.03 0.24
CA GLY A 223 16.83 1.78 1.10
C GLY A 223 18.15 1.04 1.24
N ALA A 224 19.18 1.49 0.52
CA ALA A 224 20.56 1.13 0.80
C ALA A 224 20.98 1.76 2.14
N THR A 225 20.57 1.12 3.24
CA THR A 225 20.84 1.54 4.62
C THR A 225 21.29 0.30 5.40
N ALA A 226 22.55 0.13 5.80
CA ALA A 226 23.67 1.08 5.71
C ALA A 226 25.02 0.40 5.47
N THR A 227 25.82 1.03 4.60
CA THR A 227 27.29 1.02 4.69
C THR A 227 27.75 2.46 4.90
N THR A 228 28.83 2.64 5.66
CA THR A 228 29.41 3.94 6.07
C THR A 228 28.74 4.61 7.27
N GLY A 229 28.68 3.85 8.37
CA GLY A 229 28.86 4.37 9.71
C GLY A 229 30.12 3.77 10.33
N VAL A 230 31.30 3.97 9.72
CA VAL A 230 32.57 3.59 10.37
C VAL A 230 32.80 4.58 11.50
N ALA A 231 32.31 4.22 12.69
CA ALA A 231 32.74 4.86 13.91
C ALA A 231 34.24 4.57 14.07
N THR A 232 35.06 5.61 13.94
CA THR A 232 36.48 5.56 14.31
C THR A 232 36.54 5.29 15.81
N ALA A 233 36.71 4.02 16.18
CA ALA A 233 36.88 3.60 17.56
C ALA A 233 38.27 4.00 18.06
N THR A 234 38.40 5.26 18.48
CA THR A 234 39.49 5.68 19.36
C THR A 234 39.19 5.15 20.77
N THR A 235 39.53 3.88 21.00
CA THR A 235 39.58 3.28 22.34
C THR A 235 40.91 2.54 22.45
N GLY A 236 41.69 2.89 23.47
CA GLY A 236 43.12 2.58 23.53
C GLY A 236 43.45 1.09 23.54
N ALA A 237 44.51 0.73 22.82
CA ALA A 237 45.18 -0.54 23.01
C ALA A 237 45.98 -0.52 24.33
N PRO A 238 45.82 -1.50 25.23
CA PRO A 238 46.89 -1.88 26.13
C PRO A 238 47.94 -2.66 25.31
N ALA A 239 48.93 -1.95 24.80
CA ALA A 239 50.07 -2.58 24.12
C ALA A 239 50.93 -3.33 25.16
N SER A 240 50.62 -4.62 25.37
CA SER A 240 51.50 -5.52 26.11
C SER A 240 52.68 -5.92 25.24
N THR A 241 53.69 -5.04 25.17
CA THR A 241 54.96 -5.32 24.51
C THR A 241 56.05 -5.36 25.57
N ALA A 242 56.49 -6.57 25.91
CA ALA A 242 57.70 -6.74 26.69
C ALA A 242 58.90 -6.28 25.85
N THR A 243 59.69 -5.34 26.36
CA THR A 243 60.99 -4.96 25.79
C THR A 243 61.92 -4.63 26.92
N PHE A 244 63.10 -5.26 26.90
CA PHE A 244 64.08 -5.21 27.98
C PHE A 244 64.68 -3.81 28.12
N THR A 245 64.76 -3.32 29.36
CA THR A 245 65.42 -2.07 29.72
C THR A 245 66.94 -2.22 29.63
N PRO A 246 67.68 -1.28 29.03
CA PRO A 246 69.14 -1.26 29.08
C PRO A 246 69.66 -0.80 30.46
N GLU A 247 70.79 -1.38 30.82
CA GLU A 247 71.62 -1.15 32.00
C GLU A 247 71.97 0.33 32.27
N PRO A 248 71.82 0.83 33.51
CA PRO A 248 72.43 2.08 33.94
C PRO A 248 73.83 1.83 34.54
N THR A 249 74.86 2.38 33.89
CA THR A 249 76.22 2.44 34.43
C THR A 249 76.25 3.22 35.74
N ALA A 250 76.68 2.56 36.83
CA ALA A 250 76.98 3.22 38.10
C ALA A 250 78.49 3.49 38.21
N THR A 251 78.87 4.76 38.20
CA THR A 251 80.26 5.20 38.39
C THR A 251 80.62 5.22 39.88
N THR A 252 81.82 4.71 40.17
CA THR A 252 82.56 4.77 41.43
C THR A 252 82.47 6.09 42.20
N GLU A 253 82.17 6.01 43.50
CA GLU A 253 82.61 6.97 44.53
C GLU A 253 82.99 6.17 45.80
N THR A 254 84.24 6.31 46.23
CA THR A 254 84.87 5.89 47.50
C THR A 254 85.25 7.23 48.19
N PRO A 255 85.18 7.47 49.53
CA PRO A 255 85.69 6.62 50.62
C PRO A 255 84.82 6.71 51.92
N ASP A 256 85.23 6.47 53.18
CA ASP A 256 86.49 6.04 53.84
C ASP A 256 86.17 5.38 55.22
N ASP A 257 87.21 4.91 55.93
CA ASP A 257 87.29 4.51 57.37
C ASP A 257 86.27 3.47 57.91
#